data_AF-A0A316V2T0-F1
#
_entry.id   AF-A0A316V2T0-F1
#
_cell.length_a   1.000
_cell.length_b   1.000
_cell.length_c   1.000
_cell.angle_alpha   90.00
_cell.angle_beta   90.00
_cell.angle_gamma   90.00
#
_symmetry.space_group_name_H-M   'P 1'
#
loop_
_entity.id
_entity.type
_entity.pdbx_description
1 polymer ?
#
loop_
_entity_poly.entity_id
_entity_poly.type
_entity_poly.pdbx_seq_one_letter_code
_entity_poly.pdbx_strand_id
1 'polypeptide(L)'
;MKSFASIGVTCATLLAASSAFAHGLSGSQSLRSHAQKRDASTLMSGGTNNEGEQHGKVDVPKGAVFSSLPVGTGGEEVAVFWTKNPKNDTATHAYVMIHGKIRNGNEYWTTMDDALNSAVKDDYKGAHSDDIVTAPQFFSTKYNSGQYTDEQLAFGDTNGWQAGDPATHPAGTKLTSIDALDAFVDEFANTSKYPQMKNLTIVGHGGGGQLIARYAQVAKDPPSNLHVRYIMGDPSSNPYFTTDRPETDPEIAQTKTCPYYNTWRYGYDNFTGTAAGKFTPQQYFASYIRRDVISIVGYQDVQDAGDSYCMAELQGGHKRRDRNLCWYQYVNGLARTDEDLSGFPCNFTNLPDWSNMSANAISTRLVVVEDADHDAAEVFGSTEGRSALFDDKNIATGWRPKGWKASTKAVSPGDTVILGANGSSNSSGSSDSKQQTNSTSKSGGSSAAAGSASLGHSYIALAATLTLLGTGTAALI
;
A
#
# COMPACT_ATOMS: atom_id res chain seq x y z
N MET A 1 68.46 -15.05 71.26
CA MET A 1 68.72 -15.33 69.83
C MET A 1 67.42 -15.14 69.08
N LYS A 2 67.46 -14.37 68.00
CA LYS A 2 66.53 -13.26 67.72
C LYS A 2 65.18 -13.68 67.11
N SER A 3 64.14 -12.97 67.55
CA SER A 3 62.77 -12.96 67.03
C SER A 3 62.47 -11.58 66.42
N PHE A 4 61.77 -11.62 65.28
CA PHE A 4 60.92 -10.65 64.57
C PHE A 4 61.00 -9.11 64.76
N ALA A 5 61.04 -8.46 63.59
CA ALA A 5 60.27 -7.27 63.13
C ALA A 5 60.42 -5.92 63.86
N SER A 6 60.28 -4.74 63.28
CA SER A 6 60.14 -4.18 61.92
C SER A 6 60.26 -2.66 62.12
N ILE A 7 60.95 -1.94 61.24
CA ILE A 7 60.88 -0.47 61.15
C ILE A 7 60.52 -0.17 59.70
N GLY A 8 59.38 0.50 59.50
CA GLY A 8 58.97 1.00 58.20
C GLY A 8 59.79 2.21 57.76
N VAL A 9 59.67 2.59 56.49
CA VAL A 9 59.57 3.97 55.97
C VAL A 9 59.71 3.97 54.43
N THR A 10 58.91 4.85 53.81
CA THR A 10 59.00 5.46 52.46
C THR A 10 58.58 4.73 51.17
N CYS A 11 57.43 5.19 50.67
CA CYS A 11 57.16 5.72 49.31
C CYS A 11 58.31 5.71 48.28
N ALA A 12 58.09 5.08 47.11
CA ALA A 12 57.81 5.78 45.84
C ALA A 12 57.88 4.85 44.59
N THR A 13 56.98 5.15 43.64
CA THR A 13 57.07 5.00 42.16
C THR A 13 56.88 3.64 41.44
N LEU A 14 55.80 3.62 40.65
CA LEU A 14 55.54 3.04 39.31
C LEU A 14 56.08 1.63 38.95
N LEU A 15 55.18 0.68 38.67
CA LEU A 15 54.98 0.06 37.33
C LEU A 15 53.87 -1.00 37.35
N ALA A 16 52.97 -0.88 36.35
CA ALA A 16 52.24 -1.90 35.60
C ALA A 16 51.62 -3.16 36.26
N ALA A 17 50.36 -3.35 35.86
CA ALA A 17 49.65 -4.60 35.57
C ALA A 17 48.97 -5.39 36.71
N SER A 18 47.65 -5.57 36.55
CA SER A 18 46.85 -6.80 36.74
C SER A 18 45.59 -6.62 37.59
N SER A 19 44.54 -7.38 37.22
CA SER A 19 43.21 -7.57 37.84
C SER A 19 42.21 -6.41 37.68
N ALA A 20 41.32 -6.43 36.69
CA ALA A 20 40.10 -7.27 36.55
C ALA A 20 38.92 -6.77 37.41
N PHE A 21 37.74 -6.80 36.79
CA PHE A 21 36.41 -6.47 37.32
C PHE A 21 36.02 -5.00 37.45
N ALA A 22 35.64 -4.41 36.32
CA ALA A 22 34.47 -3.52 36.22
C ALA A 22 34.15 -3.26 34.74
N HIS A 23 33.60 -4.26 34.04
CA HIS A 23 32.93 -4.05 32.74
C HIS A 23 31.57 -4.75 32.79
N GLY A 24 30.62 -4.06 33.39
CA GLY A 24 29.20 -4.32 33.26
C GLY A 24 28.52 -2.97 33.41
N LEU A 25 27.61 -2.64 32.48
CA LEU A 25 26.92 -1.34 32.33
C LEU A 25 27.55 -0.37 31.31
N SER A 26 27.71 -0.83 30.07
CA SER A 26 27.82 0.06 28.89
C SER A 26 26.89 -0.36 27.73
N GLY A 27 26.29 -1.56 27.78
CA GLY A 27 25.43 -2.08 26.70
C GLY A 27 24.01 -1.52 26.60
N SER A 28 23.54 -0.70 27.54
CA SER A 28 22.14 -0.23 27.57
C SER A 28 21.92 1.20 27.06
N GLN A 29 22.98 1.95 26.74
CA GLN A 29 22.85 3.35 26.27
C GLN A 29 23.02 3.52 24.76
N SER A 30 23.56 2.53 24.03
CA SER A 30 23.69 2.59 22.56
C SER A 30 22.36 2.31 21.81
N LEU A 31 21.40 1.62 22.45
CA LEU A 31 20.09 1.33 21.86
C LEU A 31 19.09 2.50 21.94
N ARG A 32 19.40 3.57 22.68
CA ARG A 32 18.50 4.73 22.82
C ARG A 32 18.67 5.79 21.72
N SER A 33 19.77 5.78 20.95
CA SER A 33 19.98 6.76 19.85
C SER A 33 19.40 6.33 18.50
N HIS A 34 18.94 5.07 18.36
CA HIS A 34 18.22 4.58 17.17
C HIS A 34 16.69 4.69 17.30
N ALA A 35 16.20 5.22 18.43
CA ALA A 35 14.78 5.27 18.78
C ALA A 35 13.92 6.25 17.95
N GLN A 36 14.50 6.99 16.99
CA GLN A 36 13.76 7.97 16.16
C GLN A 36 13.48 7.51 14.72
N LYS A 37 13.90 6.30 14.32
CA LYS A 37 13.79 5.82 12.93
C LYS A 37 13.04 4.48 12.79
N ARG A 38 12.01 4.26 13.60
CA ARG A 38 11.17 3.06 13.51
C ARG A 38 9.71 3.47 13.38
N ASP A 39 8.92 2.68 12.66
CA ASP A 39 7.48 2.90 12.54
C ASP A 39 6.73 2.77 13.89
N ALA A 40 5.50 3.28 13.93
CA ALA A 40 4.69 3.31 15.15
C ALA A 40 4.37 1.94 15.78
N SER A 41 3.99 0.94 14.97
CA SER A 41 3.72 -0.44 15.44
C SER A 41 4.99 -1.04 16.02
N THR A 42 6.10 -0.79 15.33
CA THR A 42 7.40 -1.27 15.74
C THR A 42 7.83 -0.69 17.10
N LEU A 43 7.58 0.62 17.32
CA LEU A 43 7.79 1.26 18.62
C LEU A 43 6.88 0.67 19.70
N MET A 44 5.60 0.46 19.39
CA MET A 44 4.60 -0.09 20.32
C MET A 44 4.89 -1.54 20.74
N SER A 45 5.31 -2.39 19.80
CA SER A 45 5.62 -3.79 20.09
C SER A 45 6.93 -3.95 20.88
N GLY A 46 7.78 -2.92 20.92
CA GLY A 46 9.14 -3.05 21.47
C GLY A 46 10.00 -4.07 20.75
N GLY A 47 9.66 -4.44 19.50
CA GLY A 47 10.32 -5.53 18.75
C GLY A 47 9.96 -6.95 19.20
N THR A 48 8.89 -7.10 20.00
CA THR A 48 8.42 -8.41 20.47
C THR A 48 7.38 -9.06 19.55
N ASN A 49 7.06 -8.42 18.43
CA ASN A 49 6.12 -8.94 17.46
C ASN A 49 6.65 -10.25 16.83
N ASN A 50 5.82 -11.29 16.89
CA ASN A 50 6.12 -12.63 16.37
C ASN A 50 5.18 -13.01 15.22
N GLU A 51 4.39 -12.08 14.69
CA GLU A 51 3.55 -12.37 13.51
C GLU A 51 4.38 -12.88 12.34
N GLY A 52 3.91 -13.96 11.72
CA GLY A 52 4.63 -14.65 10.66
C GLY A 52 5.82 -15.49 11.11
N GLU A 53 5.92 -15.83 12.41
CA GLU A 53 6.84 -16.87 12.90
C GLU A 53 6.51 -18.27 12.35
N GLN A 54 5.25 -18.49 11.99
CA GLN A 54 4.79 -19.70 11.31
C GLN A 54 5.17 -19.60 9.84
N HIS A 55 6.41 -19.96 9.52
CA HIS A 55 6.83 -20.14 8.14
C HIS A 55 7.34 -21.56 7.92
N GLY A 56 7.07 -22.08 6.73
CA GLY A 56 7.58 -23.37 6.27
C GLY A 56 8.98 -23.26 5.67
N LYS A 57 9.35 -24.31 4.94
CA LYS A 57 10.40 -24.22 3.93
C LYS A 57 9.89 -23.34 2.78
N VAL A 58 10.81 -22.77 2.01
CA VAL A 58 10.47 -22.07 0.77
C VAL A 58 10.10 -23.14 -0.26
N ASP A 59 8.81 -23.43 -0.36
CA ASP A 59 8.27 -24.39 -1.32
C ASP A 59 7.87 -23.65 -2.59
N VAL A 60 8.50 -23.99 -3.71
CA VAL A 60 8.25 -23.33 -5.00
C VAL A 60 6.98 -23.91 -5.63
N PRO A 61 5.93 -23.09 -5.85
CA PRO A 61 4.71 -23.57 -6.48
C PRO A 61 4.94 -24.16 -7.87
N LYS A 62 4.04 -25.05 -8.28
CA LYS A 62 4.01 -25.52 -9.66
C LYS A 62 3.76 -24.31 -10.58
N GLY A 63 4.57 -24.17 -11.62
CA GLY A 63 4.46 -23.04 -12.54
C GLY A 63 5.32 -21.84 -12.14
N ALA A 64 5.97 -21.86 -10.98
CA ALA A 64 6.91 -20.85 -10.55
C ALA A 64 8.38 -21.34 -10.58
N VAL A 65 9.30 -20.39 -10.52
CA VAL A 65 10.69 -20.56 -10.10
C VAL A 65 10.96 -19.60 -8.94
N PHE A 66 11.86 -19.99 -8.03
CA PHE A 66 12.33 -19.08 -6.99
C PHE A 66 13.64 -18.43 -7.46
N SER A 67 13.63 -17.10 -7.52
CA SER A 67 14.69 -16.27 -8.09
C SER A 67 14.99 -15.09 -7.17
N SER A 68 15.94 -14.27 -7.59
CA SER A 68 16.20 -12.94 -7.04
C SER A 68 15.88 -11.86 -8.06
N LEU A 69 15.42 -10.70 -7.57
CA LEU A 69 15.33 -9.44 -8.31
C LEU A 69 16.29 -8.43 -7.67
N PRO A 70 17.25 -7.85 -8.41
CA PRO A 70 18.12 -6.81 -7.88
C PRO A 70 17.35 -5.60 -7.37
N VAL A 71 17.78 -5.04 -6.24
CA VAL A 71 17.20 -3.85 -5.61
C VAL A 71 18.30 -2.81 -5.37
N GLY A 72 18.10 -1.60 -5.87
CA GLY A 72 19.11 -0.56 -5.83
C GLY A 72 20.33 -0.89 -6.70
N THR A 73 21.51 -0.38 -6.32
CA THR A 73 22.75 -0.52 -7.11
C THR A 73 23.89 -1.20 -6.35
N GLY A 74 23.66 -1.60 -5.08
CA GLY A 74 24.68 -2.17 -4.20
C GLY A 74 24.84 -3.69 -4.31
N GLY A 75 24.07 -4.33 -5.19
CA GLY A 75 24.05 -5.78 -5.36
C GLY A 75 23.05 -6.49 -4.47
N GLU A 76 22.32 -5.77 -3.60
CA GLU A 76 21.22 -6.34 -2.84
C GLU A 76 20.06 -6.79 -3.74
N GLU A 77 19.29 -7.76 -3.26
CA GLU A 77 18.21 -8.39 -4.03
C GLU A 77 16.97 -8.61 -3.16
N VAL A 78 15.80 -8.74 -3.77
CA VAL A 78 14.60 -9.30 -3.12
C VAL A 78 14.34 -10.68 -3.69
N ALA A 79 14.10 -11.65 -2.80
CA ALA A 79 13.72 -12.98 -3.21
C ALA A 79 12.30 -12.99 -3.79
N VAL A 80 12.07 -13.74 -4.86
CA VAL A 80 10.82 -13.66 -5.63
C VAL A 80 10.44 -15.00 -6.24
N PHE A 81 9.16 -15.38 -6.09
CA PHE A 81 8.54 -16.39 -6.94
C PHE A 81 8.17 -15.75 -8.27
N TRP A 82 8.59 -16.35 -9.37
CA TRP A 82 8.41 -15.82 -10.72
C TRP A 82 7.79 -16.89 -11.62
N THR A 83 6.94 -16.49 -12.56
CA THR A 83 6.40 -17.40 -13.59
C THR A 83 7.51 -18.20 -14.27
N LYS A 84 7.36 -19.51 -14.34
CA LYS A 84 8.32 -20.41 -14.99
C LYS A 84 8.21 -20.27 -16.51
N ASN A 85 9.35 -20.05 -17.17
CA ASN A 85 9.43 -19.87 -18.63
C ASN A 85 8.53 -18.73 -19.16
N PRO A 86 8.65 -17.50 -18.65
CA PRO A 86 7.78 -16.40 -19.02
C PRO A 86 7.95 -16.02 -20.51
N LYS A 87 6.86 -15.64 -21.16
CA LYS A 87 6.82 -15.23 -22.57
C LYS A 87 7.15 -13.75 -22.71
N ASN A 88 8.37 -13.36 -22.32
CA ASN A 88 8.76 -11.95 -22.21
C ASN A 88 8.53 -11.14 -23.50
N ASP A 89 8.73 -11.74 -24.67
CA ASP A 89 8.57 -11.08 -25.96
C ASP A 89 7.12 -10.71 -26.30
N THR A 90 6.13 -11.38 -25.69
CA THR A 90 4.70 -11.20 -26.00
C THR A 90 3.87 -10.77 -24.79
N ALA A 91 4.37 -10.93 -23.56
CA ALA A 91 3.70 -10.52 -22.34
C ALA A 91 3.38 -9.02 -22.36
N THR A 92 2.10 -8.70 -22.15
CA THR A 92 1.60 -7.31 -22.09
C THR A 92 1.31 -6.85 -20.67
N HIS A 93 1.15 -7.78 -19.73
CA HIS A 93 0.82 -7.52 -18.34
C HIS A 93 1.70 -8.35 -17.39
N ALA A 94 2.14 -7.74 -16.29
CA ALA A 94 2.72 -8.43 -15.15
C ALA A 94 2.00 -8.12 -13.84
N TYR A 95 1.94 -9.11 -12.95
CA TYR A 95 1.33 -9.04 -11.62
C TYR A 95 2.41 -9.26 -10.56
N VAL A 96 2.38 -8.43 -9.52
CA VAL A 96 3.23 -8.55 -8.32
C VAL A 96 2.31 -8.72 -7.13
N MET A 97 2.15 -9.95 -6.65
CA MET A 97 1.26 -10.29 -5.54
C MET A 97 2.02 -10.36 -4.22
N ILE A 98 1.68 -9.45 -3.30
CA ILE A 98 2.33 -9.32 -1.99
C ILE A 98 1.57 -10.12 -0.93
N HIS A 99 2.29 -11.00 -0.25
CA HIS A 99 1.74 -11.85 0.81
C HIS A 99 1.27 -11.09 2.03
N GLY A 100 0.45 -11.76 2.84
CA GLY A 100 -0.01 -11.26 4.14
C GLY A 100 1.06 -11.33 5.24
N LYS A 101 0.63 -11.12 6.48
CA LYS A 101 1.50 -11.10 7.67
C LYS A 101 2.23 -12.42 7.95
N ILE A 102 1.69 -13.55 7.46
CA ILE A 102 2.29 -14.88 7.66
C ILE A 102 3.41 -15.23 6.67
N ARG A 103 3.76 -14.32 5.74
CA ARG A 103 4.96 -14.44 4.89
C ARG A 103 4.98 -15.68 3.99
N ASN A 104 3.81 -16.04 3.46
CA ASN A 104 3.55 -17.16 2.55
C ASN A 104 3.54 -16.71 1.08
N GLY A 105 4.67 -16.18 0.57
CA GLY A 105 4.78 -15.66 -0.81
C GLY A 105 4.44 -16.70 -1.88
N ASN A 106 4.71 -17.98 -1.61
CA ASN A 106 4.36 -19.10 -2.47
C ASN A 106 2.84 -19.28 -2.64
N GLU A 107 2.08 -19.17 -1.54
CA GLU A 107 0.61 -19.29 -1.57
C GLU A 107 -0.02 -18.09 -2.27
N TYR A 108 0.55 -16.89 -2.08
CA TYR A 108 0.09 -15.68 -2.77
C TYR A 108 0.43 -15.68 -4.27
N TRP A 109 1.58 -16.24 -4.66
CA TRP A 109 1.85 -16.51 -6.08
C TRP A 109 0.79 -17.45 -6.66
N THR A 110 0.47 -18.54 -5.96
CA THR A 110 -0.54 -19.52 -6.38
C THR A 110 -1.93 -18.88 -6.48
N THR A 111 -2.31 -18.04 -5.53
CA THR A 111 -3.59 -17.31 -5.54
C THR A 111 -3.74 -16.44 -6.80
N MET A 112 -2.69 -15.69 -7.15
CA MET A 112 -2.71 -14.85 -8.36
C MET A 112 -2.69 -15.70 -9.64
N ASP A 113 -1.90 -16.78 -9.67
CA ASP A 113 -1.84 -17.70 -10.81
C ASP A 113 -3.19 -18.42 -11.04
N ASP A 114 -3.88 -18.84 -9.98
CA ASP A 114 -5.21 -19.45 -10.06
C ASP A 114 -6.28 -18.45 -10.55
N ALA A 115 -6.21 -17.20 -10.08
CA ALA A 115 -7.09 -16.12 -10.56
C ALA A 115 -6.85 -15.83 -12.06
N LEU A 116 -5.59 -15.76 -12.49
CA LEU A 116 -5.22 -15.56 -13.90
C LEU A 116 -5.65 -16.75 -14.77
N ASN A 117 -5.31 -17.98 -14.36
CA ASN A 117 -5.62 -19.19 -15.13
C ASN A 117 -7.12 -19.43 -15.24
N SER A 118 -7.89 -19.19 -14.18
CA SER A 118 -9.35 -19.24 -14.24
C SER A 118 -9.91 -18.17 -15.18
N ALA A 119 -9.35 -16.96 -15.17
CA ALA A 119 -9.75 -15.91 -16.09
C ALA A 119 -9.45 -16.20 -17.56
N VAL A 120 -8.25 -16.72 -17.85
CA VAL A 120 -7.88 -17.18 -19.19
C VAL A 120 -8.79 -18.31 -19.66
N LYS A 121 -9.10 -19.27 -18.78
CA LYS A 121 -9.99 -20.39 -19.10
C LYS A 121 -11.41 -19.93 -19.46
N ASP A 122 -11.88 -18.86 -18.84
CA ASP A 122 -13.18 -18.26 -19.09
C ASP A 122 -13.18 -17.25 -20.26
N ASP A 123 -12.08 -17.13 -21.01
CA ASP A 123 -11.90 -16.17 -22.11
C ASP A 123 -12.10 -14.70 -21.66
N TYR A 124 -11.66 -14.39 -20.44
CA TYR A 124 -11.76 -13.04 -19.89
C TYR A 124 -10.83 -12.09 -20.65
N LYS A 125 -11.38 -11.07 -21.29
CA LYS A 125 -10.68 -10.22 -22.29
C LYS A 125 -9.32 -9.65 -21.83
N GLY A 126 -9.20 -9.27 -20.56
CA GLY A 126 -7.99 -8.65 -20.01
C GLY A 126 -7.02 -9.61 -19.31
N ALA A 127 -7.26 -10.93 -19.40
CA ALA A 127 -6.39 -11.95 -18.86
C ALA A 127 -5.77 -12.76 -20.01
N HIS A 128 -4.44 -12.85 -20.05
CA HIS A 128 -3.74 -13.58 -21.11
C HIS A 128 -2.81 -14.64 -20.54
N SER A 129 -2.69 -15.77 -21.24
CA SER A 129 -1.81 -16.87 -20.84
C SER A 129 -0.32 -16.52 -20.82
N ASP A 130 0.05 -15.42 -21.49
CA ASP A 130 1.41 -14.92 -21.56
C ASP A 130 1.72 -13.93 -20.43
N ASP A 131 0.72 -13.51 -19.65
CA ASP A 131 0.93 -12.59 -18.53
C ASP A 131 1.82 -13.20 -17.46
N ILE A 132 2.59 -12.35 -16.79
CA ILE A 132 3.64 -12.79 -15.85
C ILE A 132 3.16 -12.58 -14.42
N VAL A 133 3.08 -13.65 -13.63
CA VAL A 133 2.83 -13.59 -12.18
C VAL A 133 4.16 -13.64 -11.41
N THR A 134 4.31 -12.73 -10.46
CA THR A 134 5.41 -12.68 -9.50
C THR A 134 4.88 -12.48 -8.08
N ALA A 135 5.64 -12.93 -7.08
CA ALA A 135 5.36 -12.66 -5.67
C ALA A 135 6.68 -12.54 -4.90
N PRO A 136 7.03 -11.36 -4.34
CA PRO A 136 8.21 -11.24 -3.50
C PRO A 136 8.02 -11.98 -2.18
N GLN A 137 9.13 -12.50 -1.65
CA GLN A 137 9.21 -13.15 -0.34
C GLN A 137 9.98 -12.23 0.61
N PHE A 138 9.28 -11.48 1.45
CA PHE A 138 9.92 -10.63 2.45
C PHE A 138 10.33 -11.45 3.67
N PHE A 139 11.60 -11.84 3.72
CA PHE A 139 12.15 -12.70 4.77
C PHE A 139 12.32 -12.01 6.13
N SER A 140 12.37 -12.79 7.19
CA SER A 140 12.68 -12.34 8.56
C SER A 140 14.09 -12.75 8.89
N THR A 141 14.91 -11.84 9.40
CA THR A 141 16.22 -12.23 9.94
C THR A 141 16.10 -13.03 11.23
N LYS A 142 14.95 -12.95 11.92
CA LYS A 142 14.69 -13.67 13.17
C LYS A 142 14.27 -15.12 12.91
N TYR A 143 13.39 -15.32 11.93
CA TYR A 143 12.73 -16.61 11.72
C TYR A 143 13.27 -17.36 10.48
N ASN A 144 13.59 -16.65 9.39
CA ASN A 144 14.00 -17.28 8.13
C ASN A 144 15.52 -17.45 7.97
N SER A 145 16.26 -17.64 9.07
CA SER A 145 17.71 -17.84 9.01
C SER A 145 18.07 -19.03 8.12
N GLY A 146 19.00 -18.81 7.17
CA GLY A 146 19.42 -19.82 6.19
C GLY A 146 18.44 -20.05 5.03
N GLN A 147 17.36 -19.28 4.92
CA GLN A 147 16.41 -19.34 3.80
C GLN A 147 16.60 -18.23 2.75
N TYR A 148 17.47 -17.26 3.04
CA TYR A 148 17.85 -16.17 2.15
C TYR A 148 19.37 -16.14 1.93
N THR A 149 19.81 -15.59 0.79
CA THR A 149 21.23 -15.44 0.44
C THR A 149 21.86 -14.22 1.11
N ASP A 150 23.18 -14.06 1.01
CA ASP A 150 23.95 -12.95 1.60
C ASP A 150 23.56 -11.58 1.01
N GLU A 151 22.95 -11.54 -0.18
CA GLU A 151 22.50 -10.34 -0.88
C GLU A 151 21.01 -10.05 -0.67
N GLN A 152 20.22 -11.02 -0.23
CA GLN A 152 18.77 -10.90 -0.19
C GLN A 152 18.27 -10.10 1.02
N LEU A 153 17.32 -9.20 0.76
CA LEU A 153 16.69 -8.37 1.79
C LEU A 153 15.93 -9.24 2.80
N ALA A 154 16.22 -9.03 4.08
CA ALA A 154 15.44 -9.61 5.18
C ALA A 154 15.27 -8.62 6.34
N PHE A 155 14.15 -8.74 7.04
CA PHE A 155 13.66 -7.74 7.98
C PHE A 155 13.67 -8.27 9.42
N GLY A 156 14.35 -7.56 10.31
CA GLY A 156 14.47 -7.95 11.72
C GLY A 156 13.22 -7.69 12.54
N ASP A 157 12.50 -6.61 12.23
CA ASP A 157 11.11 -6.47 12.66
C ASP A 157 10.21 -7.33 11.75
N THR A 158 9.40 -8.18 12.36
CA THR A 158 8.52 -9.11 11.64
C THR A 158 7.49 -8.41 10.75
N ASN A 159 7.13 -7.16 11.04
CA ASN A 159 6.21 -6.38 10.21
C ASN A 159 6.83 -5.10 9.66
N GLY A 160 8.14 -4.89 9.79
CA GLY A 160 8.81 -3.69 9.26
C GLY A 160 8.64 -3.52 7.76
N TRP A 161 8.65 -4.63 7.00
CA TRP A 161 8.39 -4.62 5.56
C TRP A 161 7.00 -4.09 5.19
N GLN A 162 5.99 -4.19 6.06
CA GLN A 162 4.64 -3.65 5.80
C GLN A 162 4.63 -2.12 5.86
N ALA A 163 5.51 -1.51 6.67
CA ALA A 163 5.64 -0.07 6.80
C ALA A 163 6.63 0.56 5.81
N GLY A 164 7.41 -0.26 5.09
CA GLY A 164 8.54 0.24 4.31
C GLY A 164 9.76 0.60 5.17
N ASP A 165 9.91 -0.01 6.35
CA ASP A 165 11.12 0.18 7.15
C ASP A 165 12.33 -0.47 6.46
N PRO A 166 13.56 0.05 6.69
CA PRO A 166 14.77 -0.56 6.14
C PRO A 166 14.92 -2.02 6.54
N ALA A 167 15.35 -2.86 5.60
CA ALA A 167 15.79 -4.21 5.87
C ALA A 167 16.99 -4.19 6.82
N THR A 168 17.17 -5.26 7.59
CA THR A 168 18.31 -5.45 8.49
C THR A 168 19.38 -6.37 7.90
N HIS A 169 19.08 -6.99 6.76
CA HIS A 169 19.99 -7.80 5.97
C HIS A 169 19.92 -7.34 4.50
N PRO A 170 21.05 -7.22 3.79
CA PRO A 170 22.42 -7.34 4.30
C PRO A 170 22.75 -6.30 5.38
N ALA A 171 23.71 -6.60 6.25
CA ALA A 171 24.02 -5.73 7.39
C ALA A 171 24.41 -4.31 6.91
N GLY A 172 23.72 -3.30 7.45
CA GLY A 172 23.98 -1.90 7.11
C GLY A 172 23.21 -1.36 5.90
N THR A 173 22.47 -2.20 5.17
CA THR A 173 21.60 -1.74 4.07
C THR A 173 20.62 -0.66 4.53
N LYS A 174 20.15 0.13 3.57
CA LYS A 174 19.14 1.17 3.76
C LYS A 174 17.91 0.92 2.88
N LEU A 175 17.94 -0.15 2.10
CA LEU A 175 16.87 -0.53 1.19
C LEU A 175 15.67 -1.05 1.98
N THR A 176 14.50 -0.76 1.45
CA THR A 176 13.19 -1.00 2.05
C THR A 176 12.36 -1.93 1.15
N SER A 177 11.21 -2.37 1.64
CA SER A 177 10.22 -3.02 0.76
C SER A 177 9.65 -2.06 -0.29
N ILE A 178 9.68 -0.75 -0.08
CA ILE A 178 9.31 0.26 -1.08
C ILE A 178 10.33 0.25 -2.23
N ASP A 179 11.63 0.19 -1.93
CA ASP A 179 12.67 0.10 -2.95
C ASP A 179 12.58 -1.21 -3.75
N ALA A 180 12.17 -2.31 -3.09
CA ALA A 180 11.90 -3.57 -3.76
C ALA A 180 10.73 -3.45 -4.75
N LEU A 181 9.65 -2.73 -4.40
CA LEU A 181 8.54 -2.48 -5.33
C LEU A 181 8.94 -1.56 -6.49
N ASP A 182 9.77 -0.54 -6.23
CA ASP A 182 10.36 0.29 -7.28
C ASP A 182 11.21 -0.55 -8.26
N ALA A 183 11.92 -1.57 -7.77
CA ALA A 183 12.68 -2.48 -8.63
C ALA A 183 11.78 -3.30 -9.57
N PHE A 184 10.58 -3.72 -9.14
CA PHE A 184 9.62 -4.36 -10.03
C PHE A 184 9.12 -3.41 -11.12
N VAL A 185 8.87 -2.15 -10.77
CA VAL A 185 8.49 -1.12 -11.76
C VAL A 185 9.61 -0.95 -12.80
N ASP A 186 10.85 -0.84 -12.37
CA ASP A 186 12.00 -0.66 -13.27
C ASP A 186 12.26 -1.90 -14.15
N GLU A 187 12.10 -3.09 -13.59
CA GLU A 187 12.24 -4.37 -14.28
C GLU A 187 11.22 -4.51 -15.41
N PHE A 188 9.93 -4.31 -15.13
CA PHE A 188 8.87 -4.45 -16.14
C PHE A 188 8.78 -3.25 -17.10
N ALA A 189 9.38 -2.11 -16.77
CA ALA A 189 9.53 -0.99 -17.69
C ALA A 189 10.64 -1.20 -18.73
N ASN A 190 11.51 -2.20 -18.57
CA ASN A 190 12.62 -2.47 -19.47
C ASN A 190 12.15 -3.05 -20.81
N THR A 191 11.99 -2.20 -21.82
CA THR A 191 11.51 -2.57 -23.15
C THR A 191 12.45 -3.49 -23.94
N SER A 192 13.73 -3.56 -23.55
CA SER A 192 14.67 -4.51 -24.16
C SER A 192 14.42 -5.94 -23.66
N LYS A 193 13.89 -6.09 -22.45
CA LYS A 193 13.55 -7.39 -21.85
C LYS A 193 12.09 -7.76 -22.10
N TYR A 194 11.18 -6.78 -22.04
CA TYR A 194 9.73 -6.97 -22.23
C TYR A 194 9.19 -5.97 -23.28
N PRO A 195 9.39 -6.23 -24.58
CA PRO A 195 9.07 -5.26 -25.64
C PRO A 195 7.58 -4.92 -25.76
N GLN A 196 6.69 -5.82 -25.33
CA GLN A 196 5.23 -5.62 -25.39
C GLN A 196 4.61 -5.22 -24.05
N MET A 197 5.39 -5.11 -22.97
CA MET A 197 4.85 -4.78 -21.66
C MET A 197 4.20 -3.40 -21.66
N LYS A 198 2.97 -3.34 -21.15
CA LYS A 198 2.18 -2.10 -21.00
C LYS A 198 1.64 -1.92 -19.60
N ASN A 199 1.36 -3.02 -18.89
CA ASN A 199 0.65 -2.99 -17.63
C ASN A 199 1.41 -3.72 -16.53
N LEU A 200 1.52 -3.08 -15.37
CA LEU A 200 1.98 -3.69 -14.14
C LEU A 200 0.89 -3.51 -13.08
N THR A 201 0.42 -4.61 -12.50
CA THR A 201 -0.49 -4.58 -11.34
C THR A 201 0.25 -5.05 -10.11
N ILE A 202 0.38 -4.17 -9.13
CA ILE A 202 0.95 -4.47 -7.83
C ILE A 202 -0.21 -4.62 -6.85
N VAL A 203 -0.41 -5.84 -6.39
CA VAL A 203 -1.56 -6.25 -5.58
C VAL A 203 -1.07 -6.81 -4.25
N GLY A 204 -1.77 -6.50 -3.16
CA GLY A 204 -1.48 -7.11 -1.87
C GLY A 204 -2.75 -7.28 -1.06
N HIS A 205 -2.78 -8.30 -0.20
CA HIS A 205 -3.88 -8.52 0.74
C HIS A 205 -3.40 -8.63 2.19
N GLY A 206 -4.19 -8.10 3.13
CA GLY A 206 -3.85 -8.02 4.56
C GLY A 206 -2.54 -7.25 4.81
N GLY A 207 -1.48 -7.96 5.21
CA GLY A 207 -0.14 -7.38 5.37
C GLY A 207 0.44 -6.80 4.07
N GLY A 208 0.21 -7.48 2.95
CA GLY A 208 0.59 -6.97 1.63
C GLY A 208 -0.26 -5.77 1.23
N GLY A 209 -1.55 -5.79 1.56
CA GLY A 209 -2.45 -4.65 1.36
C GLY A 209 -1.97 -3.42 2.12
N GLN A 210 -1.45 -3.60 3.34
CA GLN A 210 -0.84 -2.52 4.12
C GLN A 210 0.38 -1.92 3.40
N LEU A 211 1.27 -2.75 2.85
CA LEU A 211 2.39 -2.25 2.07
C LEU A 211 1.91 -1.46 0.84
N ILE A 212 0.94 -1.98 0.09
CA ILE A 212 0.42 -1.28 -1.11
C ILE A 212 -0.29 0.02 -0.76
N ALA A 213 -1.05 0.07 0.35
CA ALA A 213 -1.68 1.30 0.83
C ALA A 213 -0.67 2.42 1.11
N ARG A 214 0.55 2.06 1.56
CA ARG A 214 1.65 3.01 1.76
C ARG A 214 2.37 3.32 0.45
N TYR A 215 2.74 2.29 -0.30
CA TYR A 215 3.49 2.42 -1.54
C TYR A 215 2.74 3.28 -2.57
N ALA A 216 1.43 3.06 -2.76
CA ALA A 216 0.63 3.85 -3.70
C ALA A 216 0.65 5.37 -3.39
N GLN A 217 0.92 5.78 -2.15
CA GLN A 217 1.02 7.19 -1.77
C GLN A 217 2.42 7.78 -2.00
N VAL A 218 3.48 6.97 -1.85
CA VAL A 218 4.87 7.46 -1.82
C VAL A 218 5.74 6.96 -2.97
N ALA A 219 5.20 6.10 -3.84
CA ALA A 219 5.86 5.59 -5.03
C ALA A 219 6.28 6.74 -5.94
N LYS A 220 7.42 6.57 -6.63
CA LYS A 220 7.76 7.44 -7.76
C LYS A 220 6.69 7.35 -8.86
N ASP A 221 6.64 8.35 -9.73
CA ASP A 221 5.79 8.26 -10.92
C ASP A 221 6.34 7.17 -11.85
N PRO A 222 5.49 6.30 -12.42
CA PRO A 222 5.96 5.23 -13.27
C PRO A 222 6.53 5.79 -14.59
N PRO A 223 7.44 5.05 -15.24
CA PRO A 223 7.88 5.37 -16.60
C PRO A 223 6.71 5.50 -17.57
N SER A 224 6.78 6.43 -18.52
CA SER A 224 5.66 6.74 -19.43
C SER A 224 5.23 5.59 -20.35
N ASN A 225 6.07 4.54 -20.48
CA ASN A 225 5.78 3.34 -21.26
C ASN A 225 5.08 2.23 -20.46
N LEU A 226 4.84 2.42 -19.15
CA LEU A 226 4.25 1.43 -18.27
C LEU A 226 3.11 2.04 -17.44
N HIS A 227 1.91 1.50 -17.59
CA HIS A 227 0.79 1.77 -16.69
C HIS A 227 0.94 0.94 -15.42
N VAL A 228 0.85 1.58 -14.24
CA VAL A 228 0.93 0.90 -12.95
C VAL A 228 -0.38 1.04 -12.19
N ARG A 229 -0.99 -0.09 -11.88
CA ARG A 229 -2.17 -0.22 -11.00
C ARG A 229 -1.75 -0.73 -9.63
N TYR A 230 -2.32 -0.13 -8.59
CA TYR A 230 -2.12 -0.51 -7.19
C TYR A 230 -3.44 -1.06 -6.64
N ILE A 231 -3.44 -2.31 -6.20
CA ILE A 231 -4.62 -2.93 -5.57
C ILE A 231 -4.29 -3.24 -4.11
N MET A 232 -4.97 -2.56 -3.20
CA MET A 232 -4.84 -2.77 -1.76
C MET A 232 -6.07 -3.51 -1.24
N GLY A 233 -5.87 -4.80 -0.93
CA GLY A 233 -6.89 -5.71 -0.40
C GLY A 233 -6.85 -5.77 1.12
N ASP A 234 -7.96 -5.42 1.76
CA ASP A 234 -8.19 -5.57 3.20
C ASP A 234 -7.00 -5.19 4.12
N PRO A 235 -6.31 -4.05 3.91
CA PRO A 235 -5.28 -3.62 4.86
C PRO A 235 -5.91 -3.38 6.23
N SER A 236 -5.24 -3.82 7.29
CA SER A 236 -5.68 -3.54 8.66
C SER A 236 -5.43 -2.10 9.11
N SER A 237 -4.60 -1.35 8.38
CA SER A 237 -4.34 0.07 8.59
C SER A 237 -3.84 0.78 7.33
N ASN A 238 -4.29 2.01 7.13
CA ASN A 238 -3.90 2.93 6.07
C ASN A 238 -3.13 4.14 6.65
N PRO A 239 -2.19 4.77 5.92
CA PRO A 239 -1.54 5.99 6.37
C PRO A 239 -2.38 7.22 6.00
N TYR A 240 -2.93 7.89 7.01
CA TYR A 240 -3.75 9.10 6.83
C TYR A 240 -2.88 10.32 6.51
N PHE A 241 -3.30 11.11 5.52
CA PHE A 241 -2.60 12.33 5.08
C PHE A 241 -2.70 13.49 6.09
N THR A 242 -3.63 13.40 7.03
CA THR A 242 -3.91 14.40 8.07
C THR A 242 -3.98 13.73 9.43
N THR A 243 -4.06 14.54 10.49
CA THR A 243 -4.28 14.07 11.86
C THR A 243 -5.74 13.72 12.15
N ASP A 244 -6.65 13.88 11.19
CA ASP A 244 -8.06 13.58 11.39
C ASP A 244 -8.29 12.07 11.45
N ARG A 245 -9.08 11.62 12.41
CA ARG A 245 -9.52 10.22 12.54
C ARG A 245 -11.04 10.22 12.68
N PRO A 246 -11.72 9.16 12.19
CA PRO A 246 -13.17 9.11 12.27
C PRO A 246 -13.71 8.98 13.70
N GLU A 247 -12.89 8.53 14.67
CA GLU A 247 -13.24 8.36 16.10
C GLU A 247 -14.67 7.80 16.31
N THR A 248 -15.00 6.75 15.57
CA THR A 248 -16.37 6.20 15.48
C THR A 248 -16.91 5.70 16.80
N ASP A 249 -16.03 5.18 17.65
CA ASP A 249 -16.34 4.73 19.00
C ASP A 249 -15.20 5.12 19.95
N PRO A 250 -15.40 6.10 20.85
CA PRO A 250 -14.38 6.52 21.79
C PRO A 250 -14.03 5.45 22.84
N GLU A 251 -14.88 4.43 23.04
CA GLU A 251 -14.57 3.31 23.94
C GLU A 251 -13.55 2.36 23.32
N ILE A 252 -13.45 2.32 21.98
CA ILE A 252 -12.43 1.52 21.28
C ILE A 252 -11.10 2.27 21.27
N ALA A 253 -11.07 3.48 20.68
CA ALA A 253 -9.83 4.25 20.61
C ALA A 253 -10.10 5.76 20.48
N GLN A 254 -9.20 6.58 21.05
CA GLN A 254 -9.25 8.03 20.99
C GLN A 254 -7.86 8.60 20.69
N THR A 255 -7.79 9.64 19.87
CA THR A 255 -6.51 10.30 19.53
C THR A 255 -5.79 10.80 20.79
N LYS A 256 -6.55 11.30 21.79
CA LYS A 256 -6.02 11.80 23.06
C LYS A 256 -5.23 10.76 23.88
N THR A 257 -5.55 9.47 23.75
CA THR A 257 -4.90 8.37 24.47
C THR A 257 -3.98 7.53 23.59
N CYS A 258 -3.85 7.88 22.31
CA CYS A 258 -3.14 7.07 21.33
C CYS A 258 -1.97 7.85 20.70
N PRO A 259 -0.88 8.14 21.42
CA PRO A 259 0.09 9.19 21.06
C PRO A 259 0.84 8.97 19.72
N TYR A 260 0.91 7.74 19.21
CA TYR A 260 1.60 7.44 17.94
C TYR A 260 0.65 7.31 16.73
N TYR A 261 -0.63 7.71 16.87
CA TYR A 261 -1.65 7.52 15.82
C TYR A 261 -1.33 8.18 14.48
N ASN A 262 -0.46 9.19 14.49
CA ASN A 262 -0.03 9.90 13.28
C ASN A 262 1.44 9.64 12.91
N THR A 263 2.15 8.79 13.67
CA THR A 263 3.51 8.34 13.32
C THR A 263 3.47 7.42 12.09
N TRP A 264 4.54 7.44 11.29
CA TRP A 264 4.69 6.62 10.09
C TRP A 264 4.28 5.17 10.34
N ARG A 265 3.64 4.60 9.31
CA ARG A 265 2.63 3.51 9.33
C ARG A 265 1.19 4.01 9.35
N TYR A 266 0.81 4.94 10.22
CA TYR A 266 -0.60 5.37 10.39
C TYR A 266 -0.86 6.82 9.97
N GLY A 267 0.20 7.62 9.93
CA GLY A 267 0.21 8.98 9.39
C GLY A 267 1.61 9.32 8.90
N TYR A 268 1.97 10.61 8.92
CA TYR A 268 3.22 11.11 8.33
C TYR A 268 4.26 11.64 9.34
N ASP A 269 3.99 11.61 10.65
CA ASP A 269 5.00 12.00 11.64
C ASP A 269 6.19 11.04 11.58
N ASN A 270 7.39 11.59 11.67
CA ASN A 270 8.66 10.85 11.54
C ASN A 270 8.86 10.09 10.21
N PHE A 271 8.02 10.29 9.18
CA PHE A 271 8.31 9.74 7.87
C PHE A 271 9.57 10.37 7.28
N THR A 272 10.50 9.54 6.79
CA THR A 272 11.81 10.01 6.29
C THR A 272 11.87 10.16 4.78
N GLY A 273 10.82 9.80 4.06
CA GLY A 273 10.81 9.79 2.59
C GLY A 273 11.28 8.46 2.00
N THR A 274 11.35 8.43 0.67
CA THR A 274 11.78 7.28 -0.14
C THR A 274 13.02 7.65 -0.97
N ALA A 275 13.48 6.75 -1.83
CA ALA A 275 14.51 7.07 -2.83
C ALA A 275 14.11 8.24 -3.75
N ALA A 276 12.80 8.49 -3.95
CA ALA A 276 12.28 9.62 -4.71
C ALA A 276 12.34 10.96 -3.94
N GLY A 277 12.65 10.93 -2.64
CA GLY A 277 12.70 12.08 -1.76
C GLY A 277 11.58 12.10 -0.72
N LYS A 278 11.44 13.24 -0.03
CA LYS A 278 10.42 13.46 0.99
C LYS A 278 9.54 14.65 0.60
N PHE A 279 8.25 14.38 0.44
CA PHE A 279 7.22 15.36 0.10
C PHE A 279 6.26 15.61 1.27
N THR A 280 5.42 16.64 1.15
CA THR A 280 4.37 16.91 2.13
C THR A 280 3.19 15.95 1.96
N PRO A 281 2.36 15.73 2.98
CA PRO A 281 1.16 14.92 2.85
C PRO A 281 0.21 15.41 1.75
N GLN A 282 0.08 16.73 1.53
CA GLN A 282 -0.70 17.26 0.41
C GLN A 282 -0.12 16.89 -0.97
N GLN A 283 1.21 16.90 -1.11
CA GLN A 283 1.86 16.49 -2.36
C GLN A 283 1.67 14.99 -2.62
N TYR A 284 1.80 14.16 -1.58
CA TYR A 284 1.50 12.73 -1.70
C TYR A 284 0.03 12.48 -2.03
N PHE A 285 -0.90 13.21 -1.40
CA PHE A 285 -2.32 13.13 -1.73
C PHE A 285 -2.59 13.48 -3.19
N ALA A 286 -2.04 14.61 -3.69
CA ALA A 286 -2.22 15.04 -5.07
C ALA A 286 -1.69 14.02 -6.09
N SER A 287 -0.64 13.27 -5.75
CA SER A 287 -0.18 12.15 -6.57
C SER A 287 -1.08 10.92 -6.43
N TYR A 288 -1.44 10.52 -5.21
CA TYR A 288 -2.27 9.35 -4.92
C TYR A 288 -3.62 9.41 -5.64
N ILE A 289 -4.31 10.56 -5.61
CA ILE A 289 -5.66 10.70 -6.20
C ILE A 289 -5.69 10.67 -7.74
N ARG A 290 -4.53 10.70 -8.41
CA ARG A 290 -4.39 10.60 -9.87
C ARG A 290 -3.90 9.22 -10.33
N ARG A 291 -3.47 8.36 -9.38
CA ARG A 291 -2.99 7.01 -9.68
C ARG A 291 -4.15 6.05 -9.87
N ASP A 292 -3.88 4.95 -10.57
CA ASP A 292 -4.79 3.83 -10.63
C ASP A 292 -4.71 3.05 -9.30
N VAL A 293 -5.51 3.46 -8.32
CA VAL A 293 -5.57 2.80 -7.01
C VAL A 293 -6.95 2.20 -6.81
N ILE A 294 -6.98 0.90 -6.53
CA ILE A 294 -8.19 0.16 -6.17
C ILE A 294 -8.07 -0.28 -4.72
N SER A 295 -9.00 0.19 -3.88
CA SER A 295 -9.26 -0.40 -2.56
C SER A 295 -10.23 -1.55 -2.77
N ILE A 296 -9.81 -2.79 -2.51
CA ILE A 296 -10.70 -3.96 -2.56
C ILE A 296 -10.95 -4.46 -1.14
N VAL A 297 -12.21 -4.73 -0.82
CA VAL A 297 -12.64 -5.03 0.55
C VAL A 297 -13.55 -6.25 0.58
N GLY A 298 -13.22 -7.25 1.38
CA GLY A 298 -14.15 -8.32 1.78
C GLY A 298 -15.22 -7.77 2.73
N TYR A 299 -16.49 -7.81 2.34
CA TYR A 299 -17.57 -7.25 3.17
C TYR A 299 -17.83 -8.05 4.46
N GLN A 300 -17.36 -9.30 4.50
CA GLN A 300 -17.42 -10.15 5.68
C GLN A 300 -16.13 -10.09 6.51
N ASP A 301 -15.15 -9.24 6.14
CA ASP A 301 -13.94 -9.03 6.92
C ASP A 301 -14.19 -8.17 8.18
N VAL A 302 -14.84 -8.80 9.15
CA VAL A 302 -15.32 -8.19 10.40
C VAL A 302 -14.66 -8.78 11.65
N GLN A 303 -13.71 -9.71 11.48
CA GLN A 303 -13.03 -10.35 12.60
C GLN A 303 -12.02 -9.40 13.24
N ASP A 304 -11.92 -9.45 14.57
CA ASP A 304 -10.96 -8.69 15.35
C ASP A 304 -9.56 -9.34 15.25
N ALA A 305 -8.86 -9.04 14.16
CA ALA A 305 -7.52 -9.56 13.88
C ALA A 305 -6.74 -8.62 12.96
N GLY A 306 -5.43 -8.85 12.85
CA GLY A 306 -4.51 -7.98 12.13
C GLY A 306 -3.92 -6.94 13.07
N ASP A 307 -3.67 -5.73 12.56
CA ASP A 307 -3.18 -4.62 13.38
C ASP A 307 -4.26 -4.15 14.37
N SER A 308 -4.09 -4.49 15.64
CA SER A 308 -5.01 -4.17 16.74
C SER A 308 -4.47 -3.10 17.69
N TYR A 309 -3.46 -2.34 17.27
CA TYR A 309 -3.02 -1.19 18.06
C TYR A 309 -4.07 -0.07 17.95
N CYS A 310 -4.18 0.77 18.99
CA CYS A 310 -5.14 1.89 18.99
C CYS A 310 -5.01 2.79 17.75
N MET A 311 -3.81 2.90 17.17
CA MET A 311 -3.53 3.70 15.98
C MET A 311 -4.29 3.18 14.73
N ALA A 312 -4.46 1.86 14.62
CA ALA A 312 -5.22 1.20 13.58
C ALA A 312 -6.73 1.22 13.89
N GLU A 313 -7.10 0.96 15.15
CA GLU A 313 -8.51 0.97 15.58
C GLU A 313 -9.16 2.35 15.46
N LEU A 314 -8.39 3.43 15.61
CA LEU A 314 -8.83 4.79 15.35
C LEU A 314 -9.37 5.01 13.93
N GLN A 315 -9.05 4.11 12.99
CA GLN A 315 -9.42 4.23 11.59
C GLN A 315 -10.81 3.66 11.27
N GLY A 316 -11.54 3.12 12.25
CA GLY A 316 -12.90 2.58 12.02
C GLY A 316 -13.32 1.44 12.95
N GLY A 317 -12.68 1.26 14.11
CA GLY A 317 -13.00 0.22 15.09
C GLY A 317 -12.27 -1.11 14.85
N HIS A 318 -12.80 -2.22 15.39
CA HIS A 318 -12.18 -3.56 15.28
C HIS A 318 -12.25 -4.16 13.87
N LYS A 319 -13.28 -3.83 13.09
CA LYS A 319 -13.56 -4.46 11.80
C LYS A 319 -12.68 -3.88 10.69
N ARG A 320 -11.85 -4.70 10.03
CA ARG A 320 -11.01 -4.25 8.90
C ARG A 320 -11.85 -3.68 7.76
N ARG A 321 -13.00 -4.27 7.47
CA ARG A 321 -13.96 -3.70 6.52
C ARG A 321 -14.28 -2.25 6.82
N ASP A 322 -14.68 -1.94 8.05
CA ASP A 322 -15.10 -0.58 8.43
C ASP A 322 -13.93 0.39 8.30
N ARG A 323 -12.70 -0.01 8.68
CA ARG A 323 -11.48 0.79 8.48
C ARG A 323 -11.22 1.13 7.01
N ASN A 324 -11.44 0.18 6.10
CA ASN A 324 -11.25 0.40 4.67
C ASN A 324 -12.36 1.25 4.03
N LEU A 325 -13.60 1.09 4.49
CA LEU A 325 -14.69 2.00 4.10
C LEU A 325 -14.42 3.43 4.61
N CYS A 326 -13.93 3.58 5.85
CA CYS A 326 -13.50 4.88 6.38
C CYS A 326 -12.38 5.51 5.56
N TRP A 327 -11.42 4.71 5.10
CA TRP A 327 -10.35 5.20 4.24
C TRP A 327 -10.90 5.80 2.93
N TYR A 328 -11.81 5.08 2.26
CA TYR A 328 -12.42 5.57 1.03
C TYR A 328 -13.24 6.85 1.27
N GLN A 329 -14.01 6.89 2.36
CA GLN A 329 -14.77 8.07 2.76
C GLN A 329 -13.85 9.27 3.08
N TYR A 330 -12.72 9.02 3.73
CA TYR A 330 -11.71 10.02 4.08
C TYR A 330 -11.10 10.67 2.83
N VAL A 331 -10.66 9.87 1.87
CA VAL A 331 -10.03 10.35 0.62
C VAL A 331 -11.02 11.21 -0.18
N ASN A 332 -12.27 10.74 -0.33
CA ASN A 332 -13.33 11.52 -0.99
C ASN A 332 -13.66 12.81 -0.22
N GLY A 333 -13.68 12.75 1.11
CA GLY A 333 -13.95 13.89 1.99
C GLY A 333 -12.91 14.99 1.87
N LEU A 334 -11.61 14.64 1.77
CA LEU A 334 -10.53 15.59 1.48
C LEU A 334 -10.67 16.18 0.08
N ALA A 335 -10.91 15.34 -0.92
CA ALA A 335 -11.04 15.74 -2.31
C ALA A 335 -12.34 16.54 -2.60
N ARG A 336 -13.32 16.52 -1.70
CA ARG A 336 -14.66 17.09 -1.90
C ARG A 336 -15.33 16.57 -3.18
N THR A 337 -15.25 15.27 -3.42
CA THR A 337 -16.02 14.64 -4.49
C THR A 337 -17.52 14.69 -4.18
N ASP A 338 -18.34 14.41 -5.18
CA ASP A 338 -19.79 14.25 -5.03
C ASP A 338 -20.20 12.76 -4.89
N GLU A 339 -19.26 11.89 -4.53
CA GLU A 339 -19.53 10.47 -4.23
C GLU A 339 -20.52 10.35 -3.06
N ASP A 340 -21.58 9.56 -3.23
CA ASP A 340 -22.52 9.30 -2.15
C ASP A 340 -21.90 8.37 -1.10
N LEU A 341 -21.53 8.93 0.03
CA LEU A 341 -20.93 8.19 1.15
C LEU A 341 -21.96 7.93 2.27
N SER A 342 -23.25 8.16 2.00
CA SER A 342 -24.32 7.89 2.95
C SER A 342 -24.37 6.39 3.28
N GLY A 343 -24.34 6.06 4.57
CA GLY A 343 -24.33 4.67 5.05
C GLY A 343 -22.95 4.04 5.18
N PHE A 344 -21.87 4.79 4.92
CA PHE A 344 -20.52 4.39 5.34
C PHE A 344 -20.38 4.52 6.86
N PRO A 345 -19.53 3.69 7.52
CA PRO A 345 -19.56 3.54 8.98
C PRO A 345 -18.93 4.70 9.76
N CYS A 346 -18.44 5.74 9.09
CA CYS A 346 -17.50 6.68 9.66
C CYS A 346 -18.04 8.10 9.64
N ASN A 347 -17.70 8.87 10.66
CA ASN A 347 -18.16 10.24 10.79
C ASN A 347 -16.97 11.19 10.85
N PHE A 348 -16.67 11.81 9.72
CA PHE A 348 -15.71 12.89 9.66
C PHE A 348 -16.42 14.22 9.80
N THR A 349 -16.10 14.98 10.84
CA THR A 349 -16.79 16.26 11.12
C THR A 349 -16.14 17.45 10.43
N ASN A 350 -14.80 17.51 10.38
CA ASN A 350 -14.06 18.71 9.97
C ASN A 350 -12.82 18.40 9.11
N LEU A 351 -12.96 17.58 8.07
CA LEU A 351 -11.84 17.36 7.14
C LEU A 351 -11.44 18.65 6.43
N PRO A 352 -10.14 18.90 6.23
CA PRO A 352 -9.69 20.04 5.43
C PRO A 352 -10.16 19.90 3.98
N ASP A 353 -10.32 21.04 3.32
CA ASP A 353 -10.73 21.11 1.92
C ASP A 353 -9.53 21.10 1.00
N TRP A 354 -9.34 19.99 0.28
CA TRP A 354 -8.26 19.82 -0.70
C TRP A 354 -8.79 19.80 -2.15
N SER A 355 -9.97 20.38 -2.39
CA SER A 355 -10.59 20.48 -3.71
C SER A 355 -9.78 21.32 -4.71
N ASN A 356 -8.93 22.22 -4.22
CA ASN A 356 -8.00 22.97 -5.07
C ASN A 356 -6.96 22.07 -5.76
N MET A 357 -6.65 20.91 -5.18
CA MET A 357 -5.72 19.92 -5.73
C MET A 357 -6.44 18.83 -6.53
N SER A 358 -7.65 18.44 -6.13
CA SER A 358 -8.43 17.37 -6.78
C SER A 358 -9.37 17.86 -7.88
N ALA A 359 -9.72 19.15 -7.91
CA ALA A 359 -10.83 19.68 -8.70
C ALA A 359 -12.17 18.92 -8.47
N ASN A 360 -12.41 18.49 -7.22
CA ASN A 360 -13.56 17.67 -6.81
C ASN A 360 -13.60 16.29 -7.46
N ALA A 361 -12.46 15.76 -7.89
CA ALA A 361 -12.38 14.60 -8.76
C ALA A 361 -11.17 13.73 -8.37
N ILE A 362 -11.34 12.40 -8.36
CA ILE A 362 -10.27 11.44 -8.04
C ILE A 362 -10.37 10.22 -8.97
N SER A 363 -9.25 9.52 -9.17
CA SER A 363 -9.19 8.26 -9.94
C SER A 363 -9.21 7.01 -9.06
N THR A 364 -9.19 7.16 -7.73
CA THR A 364 -9.21 6.02 -6.81
C THR A 364 -10.58 5.36 -6.80
N ARG A 365 -10.59 4.03 -6.71
CA ARG A 365 -11.80 3.20 -6.82
C ARG A 365 -11.96 2.32 -5.60
N LEU A 366 -13.21 2.03 -5.24
CA LEU A 366 -13.57 1.08 -4.21
C LEU A 366 -14.29 -0.12 -4.86
N VAL A 367 -13.85 -1.32 -4.51
CA VAL A 367 -14.48 -2.59 -4.88
C VAL A 367 -14.81 -3.32 -3.59
N VAL A 368 -16.06 -3.76 -3.43
CA VAL A 368 -16.48 -4.46 -2.21
C VAL A 368 -17.07 -5.83 -2.57
N VAL A 369 -16.37 -6.89 -2.18
CA VAL A 369 -16.79 -8.28 -2.43
C VAL A 369 -17.74 -8.71 -1.31
N GLU A 370 -19.03 -8.83 -1.62
CA GLU A 370 -20.07 -9.03 -0.58
C GLU A 370 -19.91 -10.36 0.18
N ASP A 371 -19.46 -11.40 -0.52
CA ASP A 371 -19.39 -12.77 -0.02
C ASP A 371 -17.99 -13.22 0.39
N ALA A 372 -17.02 -12.30 0.52
CA ALA A 372 -15.66 -12.63 0.93
C ALA A 372 -15.35 -12.14 2.35
N ASP A 373 -14.62 -12.96 3.11
CA ASP A 373 -14.00 -12.58 4.38
C ASP A 373 -12.54 -12.12 4.19
N HIS A 374 -11.64 -12.41 5.14
CA HIS A 374 -10.21 -12.08 5.01
C HIS A 374 -9.41 -13.18 4.30
N ASP A 375 -9.92 -13.62 3.15
CA ASP A 375 -9.30 -14.64 2.32
C ASP A 375 -8.95 -14.07 0.94
N ALA A 376 -7.67 -14.12 0.60
CA ALA A 376 -7.18 -13.58 -0.66
C ALA A 376 -7.73 -14.32 -1.89
N ALA A 377 -7.92 -15.65 -1.80
CA ALA A 377 -8.46 -16.44 -2.90
C ALA A 377 -9.95 -16.15 -3.10
N GLU A 378 -10.73 -15.97 -2.03
CA GLU A 378 -12.12 -15.53 -2.13
C GLU A 378 -12.21 -14.12 -2.75
N VAL A 379 -11.42 -13.16 -2.25
CA VAL A 379 -11.43 -11.78 -2.73
C VAL A 379 -11.04 -11.72 -4.21
N PHE A 380 -9.89 -12.28 -4.61
CA PHE A 380 -9.37 -12.15 -5.97
C PHE A 380 -9.93 -13.17 -6.96
N GLY A 381 -10.49 -14.28 -6.49
CA GLY A 381 -11.22 -15.25 -7.32
C GLY A 381 -12.66 -14.84 -7.62
N SER A 382 -13.23 -13.90 -6.86
CA SER A 382 -14.58 -13.37 -7.07
C SER A 382 -14.73 -12.63 -8.42
N THR A 383 -15.99 -12.36 -8.81
CA THR A 383 -16.28 -11.57 -10.02
C THR A 383 -15.69 -10.16 -9.91
N GLU A 384 -15.87 -9.53 -8.75
CA GLU A 384 -15.35 -8.21 -8.42
C GLU A 384 -13.81 -8.18 -8.38
N GLY A 385 -13.19 -9.20 -7.77
CA GLY A 385 -11.74 -9.33 -7.70
C GLY A 385 -11.10 -9.50 -9.07
N ARG A 386 -11.66 -10.40 -9.90
CA ARG A 386 -11.22 -10.58 -11.28
C ARG A 386 -11.41 -9.31 -12.11
N SER A 387 -12.50 -8.58 -11.90
CA SER A 387 -12.69 -7.27 -12.54
C SER A 387 -11.61 -6.28 -12.11
N ALA A 388 -11.30 -6.18 -10.82
CA ALA A 388 -10.23 -5.31 -10.31
C ALA A 388 -8.85 -5.67 -10.88
N LEU A 389 -8.57 -6.96 -11.10
CA LEU A 389 -7.31 -7.45 -11.65
C LEU A 389 -7.21 -7.24 -13.17
N PHE A 390 -8.27 -7.55 -13.92
CA PHE A 390 -8.18 -7.75 -15.37
C PHE A 390 -8.93 -6.71 -16.21
N ASP A 391 -9.87 -5.94 -15.65
CA ASP A 391 -10.54 -4.90 -16.43
C ASP A 391 -9.70 -3.61 -16.50
N ASP A 392 -9.67 -2.99 -17.67
CA ASP A 392 -8.95 -1.73 -17.88
C ASP A 392 -9.67 -0.55 -17.18
N LYS A 393 -10.93 -0.30 -17.57
CA LYS A 393 -11.66 0.91 -17.14
C LYS A 393 -12.88 0.63 -16.26
N ASN A 394 -13.77 -0.23 -16.74
CA ASN A 394 -15.05 -0.51 -16.10
C ASN A 394 -14.87 -1.60 -15.05
N ILE A 395 -14.49 -1.20 -13.84
CA ILE A 395 -14.32 -2.12 -12.71
C ILE A 395 -15.68 -2.34 -12.03
N ALA A 396 -16.00 -3.59 -11.72
CA ALA A 396 -17.14 -3.93 -10.90
C ALA A 396 -17.02 -3.28 -9.52
N THR A 397 -18.04 -2.52 -9.11
CA THR A 397 -18.02 -1.81 -7.83
C THR A 397 -18.27 -2.75 -6.65
N GLY A 398 -18.99 -3.84 -6.88
CA GLY A 398 -19.50 -4.72 -5.83
C GLY A 398 -20.52 -4.02 -4.92
N TRP A 399 -20.56 -4.42 -3.65
CA TRP A 399 -21.51 -3.90 -2.66
C TRP A 399 -21.45 -2.37 -2.51
N ARG A 400 -22.63 -1.76 -2.34
CA ARG A 400 -22.82 -0.35 -1.97
C ARG A 400 -24.03 -0.21 -1.05
N PRO A 401 -24.08 0.83 -0.19
CA PRO A 401 -25.29 1.14 0.57
C PRO A 401 -26.51 1.35 -0.33
N LYS A 402 -27.70 1.02 0.18
CA LYS A 402 -28.95 1.19 -0.55
C LYS A 402 -29.17 2.65 -0.93
N GLY A 403 -29.40 2.91 -2.21
CA GLY A 403 -29.65 4.26 -2.75
C GLY A 403 -28.40 5.02 -3.17
N TRP A 404 -27.22 4.38 -3.07
CA TRP A 404 -25.93 4.93 -3.49
C TRP A 404 -25.95 5.45 -4.93
N LYS A 405 -25.22 6.55 -5.13
CA LYS A 405 -24.97 7.17 -6.44
C LYS A 405 -23.47 7.39 -6.60
N ALA A 406 -22.94 6.94 -7.73
CA ALA A 406 -21.57 7.23 -8.12
C ALA A 406 -21.37 8.75 -8.31
N SER A 407 -20.15 9.21 -8.02
CA SER A 407 -19.66 10.55 -8.36
C SER A 407 -19.89 10.88 -9.84
N THR A 408 -20.28 12.12 -10.12
CA THR A 408 -20.44 12.62 -11.51
C THR A 408 -19.12 13.07 -12.14
N LYS A 409 -18.03 13.11 -11.36
CA LYS A 409 -16.71 13.63 -11.76
C LYS A 409 -15.59 12.60 -11.56
N ALA A 410 -15.83 11.34 -11.95
CA ALA A 410 -14.74 10.36 -11.97
C ALA A 410 -13.69 10.72 -13.03
N VAL A 411 -12.41 10.60 -12.66
CA VAL A 411 -11.28 10.86 -13.55
C VAL A 411 -10.63 9.55 -13.95
N SER A 412 -10.19 9.41 -15.20
CA SER A 412 -9.42 8.22 -15.58
C SER A 412 -8.05 8.27 -14.91
N PRO A 413 -7.50 7.15 -14.43
CA PRO A 413 -6.13 7.13 -13.92
C PRO A 413 -5.15 7.74 -14.92
N GLY A 414 -4.25 8.61 -14.44
CA GLY A 414 -3.26 9.28 -15.28
C GLY A 414 -3.72 10.57 -15.97
N ASP A 415 -5.00 10.93 -15.95
CA ASP A 415 -5.43 12.24 -16.44
C ASP A 415 -4.85 13.36 -15.55
N THR A 416 -4.27 14.37 -16.19
CA THR A 416 -3.78 15.56 -15.49
C THR A 416 -4.98 16.37 -14.98
N VAL A 417 -5.32 16.21 -13.70
CA VAL A 417 -6.11 17.23 -13.01
C VAL A 417 -5.31 18.53 -13.07
N ILE A 418 -5.77 19.51 -13.85
CA ILE A 418 -5.10 20.80 -13.95
C ILE A 418 -5.16 21.44 -12.57
N LEU A 419 -4.02 21.39 -11.88
CA LEU A 419 -3.81 22.11 -10.63
C LEU A 419 -4.03 23.59 -10.93
N GLY A 420 -4.99 24.21 -10.25
CA GLY A 420 -5.11 25.65 -10.21
C GLY A 420 -3.85 26.20 -9.54
N ALA A 421 -2.86 26.58 -10.34
CA ALA A 421 -1.67 27.25 -9.86
C ALA A 421 -2.06 28.60 -9.26
N ASN A 422 -2.26 28.64 -7.95
CA ASN A 422 -2.19 29.86 -7.16
C ASN A 422 -1.72 29.51 -5.75
N GLY A 423 -0.40 29.47 -5.60
CA GLY A 423 0.29 29.24 -4.34
C GLY A 423 1.77 29.66 -4.46
N SER A 424 1.99 30.97 -4.45
CA SER A 424 3.25 31.63 -4.13
C SER A 424 4.43 31.51 -5.11
N SER A 425 4.50 32.41 -6.09
CA SER A 425 5.77 32.85 -6.68
C SER A 425 6.25 34.13 -6.00
N ASN A 426 7.37 34.03 -5.28
CA ASN A 426 8.13 35.16 -4.77
C ASN A 426 8.52 36.12 -5.90
N SER A 427 8.35 37.41 -5.65
CA SER A 427 8.75 38.51 -6.51
C SER A 427 10.27 38.63 -6.60
N SER A 428 10.81 38.57 -7.81
CA SER A 428 12.06 39.25 -8.17
C SER A 428 11.83 40.01 -9.48
N GLY A 429 11.95 41.33 -9.41
CA GLY A 429 11.73 42.22 -10.55
C GLY A 429 12.93 42.26 -11.49
N SER A 430 12.64 42.43 -12.79
CA SER A 430 13.33 43.42 -13.62
C SER A 430 12.61 43.61 -14.96
N SER A 431 12.36 44.90 -15.25
CA SER A 431 12.39 45.59 -16.56
C SER A 431 11.51 45.15 -17.74
N ASP A 432 10.77 46.17 -18.20
CA ASP A 432 10.65 46.64 -19.59
C ASP A 432 9.43 46.28 -20.47
N SER A 433 8.49 47.23 -20.46
CA SER A 433 8.01 48.07 -21.58
C SER A 433 7.44 47.46 -22.89
N LYS A 434 6.26 48.03 -23.24
CA LYS A 434 5.53 48.03 -24.54
C LYS A 434 4.76 46.72 -24.84
N GLN A 435 3.54 46.70 -25.38
CA GLN A 435 2.80 47.68 -26.16
C GLN A 435 1.32 47.26 -26.16
N GLN A 436 0.41 48.21 -25.90
CA GLN A 436 -1.02 48.07 -26.15
C GLN A 436 -1.29 47.92 -27.65
N THR A 437 -2.12 46.95 -28.02
CA THR A 437 -3.00 47.09 -29.18
C THR A 437 -4.42 46.65 -28.81
N ASN A 438 -5.32 47.63 -28.84
CA ASN A 438 -6.77 47.45 -28.87
C ASN A 438 -7.17 46.85 -30.22
N SER A 439 -8.08 45.87 -30.22
CA SER A 439 -9.11 45.84 -31.26
C SER A 439 -10.43 45.37 -30.68
N THR A 440 -11.40 46.29 -30.77
CA THR A 440 -12.82 46.12 -30.53
C THR A 440 -13.46 45.63 -31.83
N SER A 441 -14.39 44.69 -31.76
CA SER A 441 -15.53 44.68 -32.68
C SER A 441 -16.77 44.10 -32.00
N LYS A 442 -17.84 44.88 -32.10
CA LYS A 442 -19.20 44.66 -31.62
C LYS A 442 -19.96 43.75 -32.61
N SER A 443 -20.72 42.79 -32.09
CA SER A 443 -22.19 42.72 -32.05
C SER A 443 -22.92 42.22 -33.31
N GLY A 444 -23.83 41.27 -33.09
CA GLY A 444 -25.12 41.22 -33.79
C GLY A 444 -25.62 39.82 -34.13
N GLY A 445 -26.80 39.47 -33.62
CA GLY A 445 -27.72 38.55 -34.32
C GLY A 445 -28.22 37.33 -33.54
N SER A 446 -29.38 37.48 -32.88
CA SER A 446 -30.25 36.38 -32.42
C SER A 446 -30.84 35.59 -33.60
N SER A 447 -31.10 34.30 -33.39
CA SER A 447 -32.41 33.70 -33.72
C SER A 447 -32.59 32.36 -33.01
N ALA A 448 -33.82 32.14 -32.54
CA ALA A 448 -34.30 30.95 -31.86
C ALA A 448 -35.12 30.06 -32.81
N ALA A 449 -35.30 28.79 -32.39
CA ALA A 449 -36.27 27.76 -32.79
C ALA A 449 -35.56 26.48 -33.22
N ALA A 450 -36.10 25.26 -33.07
CA ALA A 450 -37.15 24.65 -32.26
C ALA A 450 -37.09 23.15 -32.60
N GLY A 451 -37.50 22.30 -31.66
CA GLY A 451 -38.16 21.01 -31.93
C GLY A 451 -37.29 19.87 -32.50
N SER A 452 -37.13 18.79 -31.74
CA SER A 452 -37.91 17.56 -31.97
C SER A 452 -37.59 16.51 -30.92
N ALA A 453 -38.66 16.04 -30.26
CA ALA A 453 -38.68 14.89 -29.38
C ALA A 453 -38.72 13.60 -30.22
N SER A 454 -38.09 12.54 -29.73
CA SER A 454 -38.38 11.18 -30.18
C SER A 454 -38.69 10.30 -28.97
N LEU A 455 -39.88 9.69 -29.03
CA LEU A 455 -40.40 8.66 -28.13
C LEU A 455 -39.92 7.29 -28.63
N GLY A 456 -39.48 6.43 -27.72
CA GLY A 456 -39.01 5.08 -28.05
C GLY A 456 -39.20 4.09 -26.90
N HIS A 457 -40.45 3.64 -26.76
CA HIS A 457 -40.99 2.42 -26.17
C HIS A 457 -40.13 1.48 -25.30
N SER A 458 -40.72 1.18 -24.15
CA SER A 458 -40.44 0.13 -23.18
C SER A 458 -40.53 -1.29 -23.75
N TYR A 459 -39.68 -2.19 -23.26
CA TYR A 459 -39.98 -3.62 -23.12
C TYR A 459 -39.59 -4.09 -21.72
N ILE A 460 -40.58 -4.58 -20.98
CA ILE A 460 -40.47 -5.26 -19.70
C ILE A 460 -40.32 -6.76 -20.02
N ALA A 461 -39.23 -7.38 -19.57
CA ALA A 461 -39.09 -8.83 -19.54
C ALA A 461 -39.01 -9.29 -18.08
N LEU A 462 -40.06 -10.00 -17.66
CA LEU A 462 -40.21 -10.64 -16.36
C LEU A 462 -39.57 -12.03 -16.46
N ALA A 463 -38.50 -12.29 -15.70
CA ALA A 463 -37.95 -13.64 -15.55
C ALA A 463 -38.04 -14.05 -14.07
N ALA A 464 -38.84 -15.10 -13.83
CA ALA A 464 -39.01 -15.74 -12.54
C ALA A 464 -37.87 -16.74 -12.31
N THR A 465 -37.16 -16.62 -11.20
CA THR A 465 -36.19 -17.61 -10.72
C THR A 465 -36.77 -18.38 -9.55
N LEU A 466 -36.85 -19.70 -9.74
CA LEU A 466 -37.32 -20.70 -8.79
C LEU A 466 -36.18 -21.04 -7.82
N THR A 467 -36.43 -20.89 -6.53
CA THR A 467 -35.51 -21.25 -5.44
C THR A 467 -35.55 -22.77 -5.20
N LEU A 468 -34.39 -23.45 -5.23
CA LEU A 468 -34.24 -24.78 -4.63
C LEU A 468 -33.15 -24.74 -3.56
N LEU A 469 -33.58 -25.02 -2.33
CA LEU A 469 -32.74 -25.24 -1.14
C LEU A 469 -32.02 -26.59 -1.26
N GLY A 470 -30.72 -26.61 -1.01
CA GLY A 470 -29.91 -27.81 -0.87
C GLY A 470 -28.87 -27.63 0.22
N THR A 471 -29.19 -28.10 1.42
CA THR A 471 -28.30 -28.16 2.59
C THR A 471 -27.18 -29.17 2.37
N GLY A 472 -25.92 -28.77 2.58
CA GLY A 472 -24.76 -29.66 2.56
C GLY A 472 -23.69 -29.18 3.54
N THR A 473 -23.52 -29.97 4.60
CA THR A 473 -22.61 -29.82 5.74
C THR A 473 -21.13 -29.69 5.37
N ALA A 474 -20.43 -28.69 5.91
CA ALA A 474 -18.97 -28.58 5.92
C ALA A 474 -18.39 -29.07 7.26
N ALA A 475 -17.38 -29.93 7.18
CA ALA A 475 -16.58 -30.39 8.30
C ALA A 475 -15.21 -29.69 8.27
N LEU A 476 -14.80 -29.16 9.43
CA LEU A 476 -13.50 -28.58 9.70
C LEU A 476 -12.37 -29.62 9.56
N ILE A 477 -11.29 -29.27 8.85
CA ILE A 477 -9.87 -29.41 9.27
C ILE A 477 -9.08 -28.27 8.63
#